data_AF-A0A951L8M4-F1
#
_entry.id   AF-A0A951L8M4-F1
#
_cell.length_a   1.000
_cell.length_b   1.000
_cell.length_c   1.000
_cell.angle_alpha   90.00
_cell.angle_beta   90.00
_cell.angle_gamma   90.00
#
_symmetry.space_group_name_H-M   'P 1'
#
loop_
_entity.id
_entity.type
_entity.pdbx_description
1 polymer ?
#
loop_
_entity_poly.entity_id
_entity_poly.type
_entity_poly.pdbx_seq_one_letter_code
_entity_poly.pdbx_strand_id
1 'polypeptide(L)'
;VSTEMHGGFAALRQQLPMNVRSTFPGRDISLEVQADINRVMAIWRDCRTRFGDGKGDFLFGSFTIADAMYAPVVTRFRTYRIEMEREAELYCEAIMALPAMQEWLTAARNEPMIIERYEF
;
A
#
# COMPACT_ATOMS: atom_id res chain seq x y z
N VAL A 1 -8.10 -12.73 -3.39
CA VAL A 1 -7.14 -11.64 -3.06
C VAL A 1 -7.59 -10.79 -1.87
N SER A 2 -8.86 -10.41 -1.77
CA SER A 2 -9.38 -9.62 -0.65
C SER A 2 -9.31 -10.33 0.71
N THR A 3 -9.67 -11.63 0.78
CA THR A 3 -9.56 -12.41 2.03
C THR A 3 -8.13 -12.52 2.53
N GLU A 4 -7.18 -12.73 1.62
CA GLU A 4 -5.75 -12.77 1.94
C GLU A 4 -5.26 -11.40 2.39
N MET A 5 -5.70 -10.32 1.75
CA MET A 5 -5.42 -8.97 2.23
C MET A 5 -6.01 -8.73 3.63
N HIS A 6 -7.23 -9.18 3.92
CA HIS A 6 -7.86 -8.99 5.23
C HIS A 6 -7.10 -9.70 6.36
N GLY A 7 -6.78 -10.99 6.19
CA GLY A 7 -6.21 -11.83 7.24
C GLY A 7 -4.69 -12.05 7.19
N GLY A 8 -4.01 -11.69 6.10
CA GLY A 8 -2.57 -11.94 5.88
C GLY A 8 -1.68 -10.76 6.26
N PHE A 9 -0.40 -10.80 5.85
CA PHE A 9 0.65 -9.78 6.01
C PHE A 9 0.80 -9.20 7.43
N ALA A 10 0.91 -10.07 8.42
CA ALA A 10 1.04 -9.69 9.82
C ALA A 10 2.38 -8.99 10.11
N ALA A 11 3.48 -9.49 9.55
CA ALA A 11 4.81 -8.91 9.79
C ALA A 11 4.88 -7.49 9.21
N LEU A 12 4.40 -7.30 7.98
CA LEU A 12 4.27 -5.98 7.36
C LEU A 12 3.48 -5.01 8.23
N ARG A 13 2.33 -5.44 8.77
CA ARG A 13 1.48 -4.57 9.61
C ARG A 13 2.10 -4.18 10.93
N GLN A 14 2.78 -5.12 11.58
CA GLN A 14 3.36 -4.91 12.91
C GLN A 14 4.63 -4.05 12.84
N GLN A 15 5.47 -4.29 11.84
CA GLN A 15 6.78 -3.66 11.74
C GLN A 15 6.75 -2.37 10.92
N LEU A 16 5.87 -2.30 9.91
CA LEU A 16 5.64 -1.11 9.08
C LEU A 16 4.22 -0.57 9.32
N PRO A 17 3.91 -0.01 10.51
CA PRO A 17 2.61 0.58 10.78
C PRO A 17 2.33 1.74 9.80
N MET A 18 1.05 1.96 9.49
CA MET A 18 0.64 3.04 8.60
C MET A 18 0.73 4.37 9.35
N ASN A 19 1.63 5.25 8.91
CA ASN A 19 1.67 6.66 9.29
C ASN A 19 1.77 7.50 8.00
N VAL A 20 0.63 8.00 7.53
CA VAL A 20 0.53 8.75 6.26
C VAL A 20 1.10 10.16 6.32
N ARG A 21 1.41 10.66 7.52
CA ARG A 21 1.98 11.98 7.75
C ARG A 21 3.49 11.98 7.63
N SER A 22 4.12 10.82 7.80
CA SER A 22 5.56 10.69 7.98
C SER A 22 6.22 9.98 6.80
N THR A 23 7.54 10.10 6.70
CA THR A 23 8.36 9.40 5.72
C THR A 23 9.62 8.91 6.40
N PHE A 24 9.85 7.60 6.38
CA PHE A 24 10.91 6.89 7.09
C PHE A 24 11.74 6.05 6.09
N PRO A 25 12.57 6.70 5.25
CA PRO A 25 13.39 5.98 4.29
C PRO A 25 14.51 5.20 4.99
N GLY A 26 14.91 4.05 4.41
CA GLY A 26 16.11 3.33 4.85
C GLY A 26 15.94 2.55 6.15
N ARG A 27 14.72 2.20 6.54
CA ARG A 27 14.48 1.30 7.68
C ARG A 27 14.86 -0.12 7.31
N ASP A 28 15.52 -0.83 8.22
CA ASP A 28 15.84 -2.25 8.02
C ASP A 28 14.56 -3.07 7.86
N ILE A 29 14.51 -3.86 6.81
CA ILE A 29 13.38 -4.74 6.48
C ILE A 29 13.77 -6.16 6.91
N SER A 30 13.01 -6.73 7.84
CA SER A 30 13.17 -8.13 8.24
C SER A 30 12.80 -9.08 7.11
N LEU A 31 13.31 -10.31 7.16
CA LEU A 31 13.02 -11.33 6.14
C LEU A 31 11.51 -11.63 6.05
N GLU A 32 10.80 -11.58 7.18
CA GLU A 32 9.36 -11.80 7.25
C GLU A 32 8.59 -10.66 6.57
N VAL A 33 9.00 -9.40 6.79
CA VAL A 33 8.40 -8.25 6.08
C VAL A 33 8.70 -8.32 4.60
N GLN A 34 9.93 -8.70 4.22
CA GLN A 34 10.29 -8.86 2.81
C GLN A 34 9.45 -9.95 2.13
N ALA A 35 9.18 -11.07 2.82
CA ALA A 35 8.30 -12.12 2.30
C ALA A 35 6.86 -11.61 2.09
N ASP A 36 6.33 -10.84 3.04
CA ASP A 36 5.02 -10.18 2.91
C ASP A 36 4.98 -9.22 1.71
N ILE A 37 6.00 -8.36 1.57
CA ILE A 37 6.15 -7.42 0.43
C ILE A 37 6.15 -8.18 -0.89
N ASN A 38 6.97 -9.23 -1.01
CA ASN A 38 7.06 -10.05 -2.22
C ASN A 38 5.72 -10.68 -2.57
N ARG A 39 4.98 -11.17 -1.55
CA ARG A 39 3.66 -11.78 -1.76
C ARG A 39 2.61 -10.75 -2.22
N VAL A 40 2.62 -9.54 -1.65
CA VAL A 40 1.77 -8.43 -2.11
C VAL A 40 2.05 -8.12 -3.58
N MET A 41 3.32 -7.92 -3.95
CA MET A 41 3.68 -7.62 -5.35
C MET A 41 3.27 -8.74 -6.31
N ALA A 42 3.43 -10.00 -5.91
CA ALA A 42 3.00 -11.15 -6.70
C ALA A 42 1.48 -11.16 -6.92
N ILE A 43 0.68 -10.82 -5.90
CA ILE A 43 -0.77 -10.72 -6.03
C ILE A 43 -1.15 -9.59 -7.00
N TRP A 44 -0.54 -8.41 -6.85
CA TRP A 44 -0.83 -7.27 -7.72
C TRP A 44 -0.50 -7.57 -9.18
N ARG A 45 0.66 -8.20 -9.41
CA ARG A 45 1.08 -8.66 -10.73
C ARG A 45 0.09 -9.66 -11.30
N ASP A 46 -0.26 -10.72 -10.57
CA ASP A 46 -1.20 -11.75 -11.03
C ASP A 46 -2.57 -11.15 -11.41
N CYS A 47 -3.12 -10.28 -10.56
CA CYS A 47 -4.38 -9.60 -10.83
C CYS A 47 -4.33 -8.78 -12.11
N ARG A 48 -3.33 -7.89 -12.23
CA ARG A 48 -3.20 -6.99 -13.38
C ARG A 48 -2.93 -7.77 -14.67
N THR A 49 -2.08 -8.79 -14.63
CA THR A 49 -1.77 -9.62 -15.81
C THR A 49 -2.99 -10.40 -16.29
N ARG A 50 -3.80 -10.94 -15.39
CA ARG A 50 -4.92 -11.82 -15.77
C ARG A 50 -6.22 -11.07 -16.03
N PHE A 51 -6.43 -9.96 -15.33
CA PHE A 51 -7.73 -9.29 -15.27
C PHE A 51 -7.66 -7.77 -15.44
N GLY A 52 -6.46 -7.20 -15.54
CA GLY A 52 -6.27 -5.74 -15.62
C GLY A 52 -6.58 -5.11 -16.99
N ASP A 53 -7.02 -5.93 -17.96
CA ASP A 53 -7.39 -5.60 -19.36
C ASP A 53 -6.41 -4.75 -20.20
N GLY A 54 -5.27 -4.34 -19.62
CA GLY A 54 -4.24 -3.50 -20.22
C GLY A 54 -4.64 -2.04 -20.40
N LYS A 55 -5.87 -1.65 -20.02
CA LYS A 55 -6.40 -0.29 -20.21
C LYS A 55 -6.66 0.43 -18.91
N GLY A 56 -6.80 -0.31 -17.80
CA GLY A 56 -7.08 0.26 -16.50
C GLY A 56 -5.87 0.28 -15.55
N ASP A 57 -5.87 1.27 -14.66
CA ASP A 57 -4.75 1.51 -13.75
C ASP A 57 -4.82 0.69 -12.45
N PHE A 58 -5.90 -0.08 -12.24
CA PHE A 58 -6.18 -0.82 -10.99
C PHE A 58 -6.05 -2.34 -11.12
N LEU A 59 -6.22 -3.08 -10.03
CA LEU A 59 -5.97 -4.53 -9.99
C LEU A 59 -6.78 -5.32 -11.02
N PHE A 60 -8.01 -4.88 -11.30
CA PHE A 60 -8.94 -5.52 -12.23
C PHE A 60 -9.36 -4.56 -13.35
N GLY A 61 -8.45 -3.65 -13.73
CA GLY A 61 -8.67 -2.62 -14.75
C GLY A 61 -9.34 -1.39 -14.14
N SER A 62 -10.62 -1.52 -13.79
CA SER A 62 -11.35 -0.45 -13.06
C SER A 62 -11.16 -0.57 -11.54
N PHE A 63 -11.39 0.53 -10.82
CA PHE A 63 -11.30 0.54 -9.36
C PHE A 63 -12.33 -0.41 -8.75
N THR A 64 -11.89 -1.25 -7.81
CA THR A 64 -12.72 -2.21 -7.09
C THR A 64 -12.50 -2.13 -5.58
N ILE A 65 -13.31 -2.87 -4.81
CA ILE A 65 -13.10 -2.98 -3.36
C ILE A 65 -11.74 -3.60 -3.00
N ALA A 66 -11.16 -4.43 -3.88
CA ALA A 66 -9.82 -4.98 -3.65
C ALA A 66 -8.78 -3.85 -3.56
N ASP A 67 -8.90 -2.85 -4.43
CA ASP A 67 -8.03 -1.68 -4.45
C ASP A 67 -8.14 -0.86 -3.16
N ALA A 68 -9.37 -0.63 -2.69
CA ALA A 68 -9.62 0.02 -1.41
C ALA A 68 -8.95 -0.73 -0.24
N MET A 69 -8.98 -2.07 -0.25
CA MET A 69 -8.35 -2.88 0.80
C MET A 69 -6.82 -2.85 0.75
N TYR A 70 -6.23 -2.63 -0.43
CA TYR A 70 -4.77 -2.51 -0.60
C TYR A 70 -4.26 -1.07 -0.44
N ALA A 71 -5.12 -0.05 -0.42
CA ALA A 71 -4.70 1.34 -0.22
C ALA A 71 -3.83 1.57 1.04
N PRO A 72 -4.11 0.96 2.22
CA PRO A 72 -3.22 1.05 3.36
C PRO A 72 -1.83 0.40 3.16
N VAL A 73 -1.70 -0.55 2.23
CA VAL A 73 -0.40 -1.14 1.89
C VAL A 73 0.38 -0.19 0.99
N VAL A 74 -0.28 0.43 0.01
CA VAL A 74 0.30 1.48 -0.83
C VAL A 74 0.86 2.61 0.03
N THR A 75 0.12 3.08 1.04
CA THR A 75 0.61 4.14 1.92
C THR A 75 1.84 3.71 2.71
N ARG A 76 1.88 2.48 3.24
CA ARG A 76 3.09 1.94 3.89
C ARG A 76 4.28 1.93 2.94
N PHE A 77 4.10 1.46 1.71
CA PHE A 77 5.18 1.40 0.74
C PHE A 77 5.74 2.80 0.44
N ARG A 78 4.88 3.82 0.39
CA ARG A 78 5.32 5.23 0.26
C ARG A 78 6.01 5.76 1.53
N THR A 79 5.42 5.55 2.71
CA THR A 79 5.99 6.00 4.00
C THR A 79 7.39 5.44 4.21
N TYR A 80 7.62 4.16 3.94
CA TYR A 80 8.91 3.49 4.17
C TYR A 80 9.82 3.43 2.93
N ARG A 81 9.40 4.01 1.81
CA ARG A 81 10.09 3.98 0.51
C ARG A 81 10.54 2.57 0.10
N ILE A 82 9.59 1.64 0.13
CA ILE A 82 9.82 0.26 -0.31
C ILE A 82 10.13 0.28 -1.82
N GLU A 83 11.27 -0.30 -2.21
CA GLU A 83 11.63 -0.43 -3.61
C GLU A 83 10.70 -1.40 -4.33
N MET A 84 10.21 -1.00 -5.50
CA MET A 84 9.20 -1.72 -6.25
C MET A 84 9.53 -1.77 -7.74
N GLU A 85 9.04 -2.82 -8.40
CA GLU A 85 9.03 -2.89 -9.86
C GLU A 85 8.07 -1.83 -10.44
N ARG A 86 8.34 -1.42 -11.68
CA ARG A 86 7.59 -0.34 -12.36
C ARG A 86 6.07 -0.56 -12.35
N GLU A 87 5.60 -1.78 -12.59
CA GLU A 87 4.16 -2.08 -12.61
C GLU A 87 3.48 -1.86 -11.25
N ALA A 88 4.18 -2.19 -10.16
CA ALA A 88 3.68 -1.96 -8.81
C ALA A 88 3.73 -0.47 -8.45
N GLU A 89 4.74 0.28 -8.92
CA GLU A 89 4.79 1.74 -8.77
C GLU A 89 3.61 2.42 -9.47
N LEU A 90 3.30 2.06 -10.72
CA LEU A 90 2.16 2.60 -11.46
C LEU A 90 0.84 2.35 -10.73
N TYR A 91 0.67 1.16 -10.16
CA TYR A 91 -0.51 0.86 -9.34
C TYR A 91 -0.56 1.74 -8.08
N CYS A 92 0.56 1.92 -7.38
CA CYS A 92 0.63 2.79 -6.21
C CYS A 92 0.32 4.24 -6.57
N GLU A 93 0.82 4.74 -7.71
CA GLU A 93 0.50 6.07 -8.23
C GLU A 93 -1.00 6.23 -8.50
N ALA A 94 -1.63 5.26 -9.17
CA ALA A 94 -3.06 5.28 -9.46
C ALA A 94 -3.93 5.33 -8.20
N ILE A 95 -3.59 4.53 -7.18
CA ILE A 95 -4.27 4.56 -5.88
C ILE A 95 -4.10 5.93 -5.23
N MET A 96 -2.87 6.44 -5.16
CA MET A 96 -2.59 7.72 -4.52
C MET A 96 -3.24 8.89 -5.27
N ALA A 97 -3.47 8.79 -6.58
CA ALA A 97 -4.15 9.81 -7.37
C ALA A 97 -5.67 9.89 -7.14
N LEU A 98 -6.29 8.90 -6.48
CA LEU A 98 -7.73 8.90 -6.22
C LEU A 98 -8.14 10.13 -5.39
N PRO A 99 -9.24 10.83 -5.76
CA PRO A 99 -9.75 11.97 -4.99
C PRO A 99 -9.99 11.62 -3.51
N ALA A 100 -10.56 10.45 -3.24
CA ALA A 100 -10.79 9.96 -1.89
C ALA A 100 -9.48 9.72 -1.10
N MET A 101 -8.41 9.28 -1.77
CA MET A 101 -7.09 9.17 -1.13
C MET A 101 -6.51 10.55 -0.81
N GLN A 102 -6.65 11.52 -1.71
CA GLN A 102 -6.20 12.90 -1.46
C GLN A 102 -6.97 13.56 -0.30
N GLU A 103 -8.28 13.31 -0.22
CA GLU A 103 -9.11 13.75 0.90
C GLU A 103 -8.65 13.11 2.21
N TRP A 104 -8.41 11.79 2.23
CA TRP A 104 -7.93 11.10 3.42
C TRP A 104 -6.56 11.60 3.87
N LEU A 105 -5.61 11.81 2.95
CA LEU A 105 -4.29 12.37 3.27
C LEU A 105 -4.39 13.78 3.84
N THR A 106 -5.30 14.60 3.31
CA THR A 106 -5.54 15.96 3.79
C THR A 106 -6.14 15.94 5.21
N ALA A 107 -7.14 15.11 5.44
CA ALA A 107 -7.74 14.93 6.76
C ALA A 107 -6.73 14.44 7.79
N ALA A 108 -5.92 13.44 7.44
CA ALA A 108 -4.90 12.87 8.31
C ALA A 108 -3.80 13.89 8.69
N ARG A 109 -3.41 14.78 7.77
CA ARG A 109 -2.45 15.88 8.06
C ARG A 109 -3.00 16.89 9.07
N ASN A 110 -4.31 17.10 9.07
CA ASN A 110 -4.99 18.03 9.96
C ASN A 110 -5.41 17.36 11.29
N GLU A 111 -5.18 16.06 11.47
CA GLU A 111 -5.56 15.36 12.68
C GLU A 111 -4.68 15.80 13.87
N PRO A 112 -5.29 16.34 14.95
CA PRO A 112 -4.53 16.86 16.08
C PRO A 112 -3.99 15.75 17.00
N MET A 113 -4.61 14.57 16.97
CA MET A 113 -4.16 13.43 17.77
C MET A 113 -2.84 12.90 17.20
N ILE A 114 -1.85 12.75 18.08
CA ILE A 114 -0.57 12.12 17.76
C ILE A 114 -0.44 10.85 18.59
N ILE A 115 -0.02 9.76 17.95
CA ILE A 115 0.28 8.52 18.64
C ILE A 115 1.81 8.41 18.72
N GLU A 116 2.38 8.86 19.84
CA GLU A 116 3.84 8.99 20.04
C GLU A 116 4.63 7.74 19.67
N ARG A 117 4.06 6.54 19.94
CA ARG A 117 4.68 5.25 19.58
C ARG A 117 5.04 5.11 18.10
N TYR A 118 4.39 5.85 17.21
CA TYR A 118 4.56 5.77 15.75
C TYR A 118 5.16 7.04 15.13
N GLU A 119 5.62 7.97 15.97
CA GLU A 119 6.43 9.12 15.60
C GLU A 119 7.90 8.76 15.88
N PHE A 120 8.53 8.06 14.94
CA PHE A 120 9.93 7.62 15.05
C PHE A 120 10.90 8.68 14.53
#